data_AF-A0A023X7V6-F1
#
_entry.id   AF-A0A023X7V6-F1
#
_cell.length_a   1.000
_cell.length_b   1.000
_cell.length_c   1.000
_cell.angle_alpha   90.00
_cell.angle_beta   90.00
_cell.angle_gamma   90.00
#
_symmetry.space_group_name_H-M   'P 1'
#
loop_
_entity.id
_entity.type
_entity.pdbx_description
1 polymer ?
#
loop_
_entity_poly.entity_id
_entity_poly.type
_entity_poly.pdbx_seq_one_letter_code
_entity_poly.pdbx_strand_id
1 'polypeptide(L)'
;MLSGAQTLAMSGATSEDAGLASGLINTTAQVGGALGLAVLATLSASRSNELIGNGEPAAVALTSGYHLAFGVGAALVAGAIAIAVTVLEPEHRADEELYTLEDEDAA
;
A
#
# COMPACT_ATOMS: atom_id res chain seq x y z
N MET A 1 9.41 12.14 1.30
CA MET A 1 9.15 11.02 2.23
C MET A 1 8.49 9.80 1.56
N LEU A 2 7.68 9.91 0.50
CA LEU A 2 7.08 8.76 -0.20
C LEU A 2 8.09 7.94 -1.08
N SER A 3 9.31 8.43 -1.29
CA SER A 3 10.28 7.85 -2.23
C SER A 3 10.82 6.47 -1.84
N GLY A 4 10.83 6.11 -0.55
CA GLY A 4 11.47 4.86 -0.09
C GLY A 4 10.86 3.58 -0.65
N ALA A 5 9.53 3.47 -0.67
CA ALA A 5 8.84 2.27 -1.17
C ALA A 5 9.02 2.08 -2.68
N GLN A 6 9.06 3.17 -3.46
CA GLN A 6 9.33 3.10 -4.89
C GLN A 6 10.78 2.71 -5.18
N THR A 7 11.73 3.21 -4.39
CA THR A 7 13.14 2.79 -4.49
C THR A 7 13.28 1.30 -4.20
N LEU A 8 12.68 0.79 -3.11
CA LEU A 8 12.69 -0.64 -2.80
C LEU A 8 12.03 -1.48 -3.89
N ALA A 9 10.88 -1.04 -4.42
CA ALA A 9 10.20 -1.74 -5.51
C ALA A 9 11.00 -1.78 -6.82
N MET A 10 11.96 -0.87 -6.99
CA MET A 10 12.85 -0.77 -8.14
C MET A 10 14.22 -1.39 -7.92
N SER A 11 14.56 -1.76 -6.68
CA SER A 11 15.90 -2.22 -6.28
C SER A 11 16.39 -3.44 -7.08
N GLY A 12 15.48 -4.33 -7.47
CA GLY A 12 15.77 -5.54 -8.26
C GLY A 12 15.64 -5.38 -9.78
N ALA A 13 15.30 -4.20 -10.30
CA ALA A 13 15.10 -4.01 -11.74
C ALA A 13 16.42 -3.80 -12.48
N THR A 14 16.65 -4.54 -13.57
CA THR A 14 17.78 -4.28 -14.47
C THR A 14 17.56 -2.96 -15.25
N SER A 15 18.63 -2.40 -15.82
CA SER A 15 18.51 -1.18 -16.64
C SER A 15 17.60 -1.38 -17.87
N GLU A 16 17.49 -2.60 -18.39
CA GLU A 16 16.62 -2.93 -19.51
C GLU A 16 15.14 -3.02 -19.10
N ASP A 17 14.87 -3.43 -17.85
CA ASP A 17 13.51 -3.60 -17.31
C ASP A 17 12.96 -2.37 -16.57
N ALA A 18 13.79 -1.36 -16.30
CA ALA A 18 13.42 -0.20 -15.48
C ALA A 18 12.16 0.53 -15.98
N GLY A 19 11.98 0.62 -17.31
CA GLY A 19 10.79 1.20 -17.92
C GLY A 19 9.52 0.39 -17.66
N LEU A 20 9.62 -0.95 -17.73
CA LEU A 20 8.52 -1.87 -17.46
C LEU A 20 8.17 -1.86 -15.96
N ALA A 21 9.17 -1.92 -15.08
CA ALA A 21 9.00 -1.85 -13.63
C ALA A 21 8.32 -0.53 -13.23
N SER A 22 8.78 0.60 -13.77
CA SER A 22 8.17 1.92 -13.52
C SER A 22 6.74 2.00 -14.02
N GLY A 23 6.49 1.50 -15.24
CA GLY A 23 5.15 1.46 -15.82
C GLY A 23 4.19 0.65 -14.96
N LEU A 24 4.61 -0.53 -14.49
CA LEU A 24 3.82 -1.40 -13.61
C LEU A 24 3.55 -0.73 -12.26
N ILE A 25 4.55 -0.15 -11.61
CA ILE A 25 4.38 0.51 -10.30
C ILE A 25 3.42 1.69 -10.43
N ASN A 26 3.62 2.56 -11.43
CA ASN A 26 2.79 3.74 -11.60
C ASN A 26 1.35 3.39 -11.97
N THR A 27 1.16 2.43 -12.88
CA THR A 27 -0.20 2.03 -13.30
C THR A 27 -0.92 1.35 -12.16
N THR A 28 -0.27 0.42 -11.45
CA THR A 28 -0.86 -0.27 -10.29
C THR A 28 -1.22 0.72 -9.19
N ALA A 29 -0.37 1.73 -8.92
CA ALA A 29 -0.65 2.76 -7.92
C ALA A 29 -1.84 3.65 -8.32
N GLN A 30 -1.89 4.11 -9.58
CA GLN A 30 -2.99 4.95 -10.06
C GLN A 30 -4.32 4.18 -10.11
N VAL A 31 -4.31 3.00 -10.73
CA VAL A 31 -5.51 2.15 -10.86
C VAL A 31 -5.96 1.65 -9.48
N GLY A 32 -5.02 1.21 -8.64
CA GLY A 32 -5.31 0.76 -7.28
C GLY A 32 -5.87 1.88 -6.40
N GLY A 33 -5.31 3.09 -6.48
CA GLY A 33 -5.83 4.25 -5.78
C GLY A 33 -7.24 4.63 -6.21
N ALA A 34 -7.50 4.66 -7.52
CA ALA A 34 -8.83 4.93 -8.06
C ALA A 34 -9.85 3.85 -7.65
N LEU A 35 -9.47 2.57 -7.75
CA LEU A 35 -10.33 1.45 -7.36
C LEU A 35 -10.63 1.46 -5.86
N GLY A 36 -9.62 1.66 -5.02
CA GLY A 36 -9.78 1.76 -3.57
C GLY A 36 -10.73 2.90 -3.19
N LEU A 37 -10.52 4.08 -3.78
CA LEU A 37 -11.40 5.22 -3.56
C LEU A 37 -12.84 4.94 -4.00
N ALA A 38 -13.03 4.31 -5.16
CA ALA A 38 -14.36 3.94 -5.65
C ALA A 38 -15.09 3.02 -4.66
N VAL A 39 -14.42 1.97 -4.18
CA VAL A 39 -14.99 1.03 -3.19
C VAL A 39 -15.37 1.76 -1.90
N LEU A 40 -14.46 2.56 -1.34
CA LEU A 40 -14.72 3.29 -0.09
C LEU A 40 -15.85 4.31 -0.22
N ALA A 41 -15.90 5.03 -1.35
CA ALA A 41 -16.97 5.97 -1.65
C ALA A 41 -18.32 5.26 -1.79
N THR A 42 -18.37 4.12 -2.48
CA THR A 42 -19.58 3.30 -2.60
C THR A 42 -20.05 2.82 -1.23
N LEU A 43 -19.16 2.29 -0.38
CA LEU A 43 -19.53 1.85 0.98
C LEU A 43 -20.09 2.98 1.83
N SER A 44 -19.45 4.15 1.81
CA SER A 44 -19.91 5.33 2.54
C SER A 44 -21.30 5.78 2.05
N ALA A 45 -21.49 5.87 0.73
CA ALA A 45 -22.75 6.30 0.13
C ALA A 45 -23.88 5.31 0.38
N SER A 46 -23.62 4.00 0.22
CA SER A 46 -24.60 2.94 0.48
C SER A 46 -25.09 2.98 1.92
N ARG A 47 -24.17 3.07 2.89
CA ARG A 47 -24.54 3.13 4.31
C ARG A 47 -25.28 4.42 4.67
N SER A 48 -24.85 5.55 4.11
CA SER A 48 -25.52 6.84 4.33
C SER A 48 -26.95 6.82 3.79
N ASN A 49 -27.14 6.32 2.57
CA ASN A 49 -28.46 6.25 1.93
C ASN A 49 -29.41 5.31 2.66
N GLU A 50 -28.91 4.18 3.17
CA GLU A 50 -29.70 3.26 4.00
C GLU A 50 -30.23 3.95 5.26
N LEU A 51 -29.36 4.67 5.99
CA LEU A 51 -29.73 5.37 7.23
C LEU A 51 -30.70 6.53 6.97
N ILE A 52 -30.49 7.29 5.89
CA ILE A 52 -31.44 8.33 5.46
C ILE A 52 -32.80 7.71 5.14
N GLY A 53 -32.83 6.57 4.44
CA GLY A 53 -34.06 5.83 4.15
C GLY A 53 -34.79 5.34 5.40
N ASN A 54 -34.06 5.11 6.49
CA ASN A 54 -34.59 4.73 7.80
C ASN A 54 -34.99 5.94 8.68
N GLY A 55 -34.89 7.17 8.15
CA GLY A 55 -35.33 8.40 8.83
C GLY A 55 -34.25 9.09 9.69
N GLU A 56 -32.99 8.64 9.63
CA GLU A 56 -31.90 9.28 10.35
C GLU A 56 -31.56 10.66 9.74
N PRO A 57 -31.21 11.69 10.54
CA PRO A 57 -30.74 12.96 10.02
C PRO A 57 -29.51 12.78 9.11
N ALA A 58 -29.50 13.50 7.98
CA ALA A 58 -28.46 13.37 6.96
C ALA A 58 -27.04 13.51 7.54
N ALA A 59 -26.82 14.45 8.47
CA ALA A 59 -25.52 14.63 9.11
C ALA A 59 -25.02 13.36 9.83
N VAL A 60 -25.90 12.70 10.59
CA VAL A 60 -25.56 11.47 11.33
C VAL A 60 -25.35 10.29 10.38
N ALA A 61 -26.17 10.19 9.33
CA ALA A 61 -26.04 9.17 8.30
C ALA A 61 -24.71 9.26 7.54
N LEU A 62 -24.31 10.48 7.11
CA LEU A 62 -23.02 10.71 6.43
C LEU A 62 -21.84 10.37 7.34
N THR A 63 -21.85 10.83 8.60
CA THR A 63 -20.79 10.48 9.55
C THR A 63 -20.67 8.97 9.72
N SER A 64 -21.79 8.25 9.85
CA SER A 64 -21.79 6.80 9.97
C SER A 64 -21.26 6.10 8.71
N GLY A 65 -21.60 6.61 7.52
CA GLY A 65 -21.06 6.11 6.25
C GLY A 65 -19.55 6.27 6.13
N TYR A 66 -19.02 7.46 6.45
CA TYR A 66 -17.58 7.68 6.49
C TYR A 66 -16.88 6.83 7.55
N HIS A 67 -17.50 6.64 8.71
CA HIS A 67 -16.94 5.80 9.77
C HIS A 67 -16.76 4.35 9.31
N LEU A 68 -17.76 3.81 8.59
CA LEU A 68 -17.66 2.49 7.97
C LEU A 68 -16.54 2.45 6.92
N ALA A 69 -16.49 3.42 6.01
CA ALA A 69 -15.48 3.48 4.96
C ALA A 69 -14.05 3.57 5.53
N PHE A 70 -13.82 4.41 6.54
CA PHE A 70 -12.51 4.50 7.18
C PHE A 70 -12.16 3.25 7.99
N GLY A 71 -13.13 2.58 8.62
CA GLY A 71 -12.91 1.29 9.27
C GLY A 71 -12.43 0.22 8.28
N VAL A 72 -13.07 0.13 7.11
CA VAL A 72 -12.64 -0.77 6.02
C VAL A 72 -11.27 -0.36 5.49
N GLY A 73 -11.03 0.94 5.26
CA GLY A 73 -9.74 1.45 4.83
C GLY A 73 -8.60 1.10 5.79
N ALA A 74 -8.84 1.22 7.11
CA ALA A 74 -7.88 0.83 8.13
C ALA A 74 -7.59 -0.68 8.10
N ALA A 75 -8.61 -1.52 7.90
CA ALA A 75 -8.42 -2.96 7.75
C ALA A 75 -7.60 -3.33 6.50
N LEU A 76 -7.84 -2.65 5.38
CA LEU A 76 -7.06 -2.84 4.14
C LEU A 76 -5.59 -2.45 4.34
N VAL A 77 -5.32 -1.31 5.00
CA VAL A 77 -3.95 -0.88 5.32
C VAL A 77 -3.27 -1.87 6.26
N ALA A 78 -3.97 -2.34 7.30
CA ALA A 78 -3.44 -3.35 8.20
C ALA A 78 -3.10 -4.66 7.47
N GLY A 79 -3.96 -5.10 6.53
CA GLY A 79 -3.70 -6.24 5.67
C GLY A 79 -2.49 -6.04 4.76
N ALA A 80 -2.34 -4.86 4.17
CA ALA A 80 -1.17 -4.52 3.35
C ALA A 80 0.13 -4.54 4.18
N ILE A 81 0.11 -4.03 5.41
CA ILE A 81 1.25 -4.10 6.34
C ILE A 81 1.56 -5.56 6.69
N ALA A 82 0.56 -6.38 7.00
CA ALA A 82 0.76 -7.80 7.30
C ALA A 82 1.42 -8.52 6.11
N ILE A 83 0.94 -8.30 4.88
CA ILE A 83 1.54 -8.84 3.67
C ILE A 83 2.99 -8.39 3.55
N ALA A 84 3.25 -7.08 3.67
CA ALA A 84 4.61 -6.54 3.58
C ALA A 84 5.56 -7.18 4.59
N VAL A 85 5.15 -7.33 5.85
CA VAL A 85 5.96 -7.96 6.90
C VAL A 85 6.21 -9.45 6.61
N THR A 86 5.25 -10.16 6.02
CA THR A 86 5.40 -11.60 5.73
C THR A 86 6.16 -11.91 4.44
N VAL A 87 6.17 -10.99 3.48
CA VAL A 87 6.72 -11.21 2.12
C VAL A 87 8.08 -10.54 1.93
N LEU A 88 8.34 -9.42 2.62
CA LEU A 88 9.58 -8.68 2.43
C LEU A 88 10.72 -9.37 3.21
N GLU A 89 11.64 -10.00 2.49
CA GLU A 89 12.82 -10.63 3.05
C GLU A 89 13.86 -9.55 3.42
N PRO A 90 14.39 -9.53 4.65
CA PRO A 90 15.39 -8.55 5.05
C PRO A 90 16.70 -8.79 4.30
N GLU A 91 17.28 -7.73 3.72
CA GLU A 91 18.58 -7.75 3.04
C GLU A 91 19.72 -7.98 4.06
N HIS A 92 19.84 -9.19 4.60
CA HIS A 92 20.92 -9.58 5.53
C HIS A 92 22.22 -10.00 4.81
N ARG A 93 22.30 -9.94 3.48
CA ARG A 93 23.44 -10.48 2.70
C ARG A 93 24.53 -9.45 2.35
N ALA A 94 24.26 -8.15 2.46
CA ALA A 94 25.26 -7.13 2.13
C ALA A 94 26.37 -6.99 3.21
N ASP A 95 26.03 -7.26 4.49
CA ASP A 95 26.98 -7.16 5.60
C ASP A 95 27.94 -8.37 5.66
N GLU A 96 27.51 -9.54 5.14
CA GLU A 96 28.29 -10.78 5.15
C GLU A 96 29.37 -10.80 4.05
N GLU A 97 29.09 -10.22 2.87
CA GLU A 97 30.09 -10.09 1.79
C GLU A 97 31.16 -9.02 2.11
N LEU A 98 30.79 -7.91 2.77
CA LEU A 98 31.77 -6.89 3.19
C LEU A 98 32.74 -7.43 4.24
N TYR A 99 32.26 -8.26 5.18
CA TYR A 99 33.10 -8.87 6.21
C TYR A 99 34.09 -9.89 5.62
N THR A 100 33.69 -10.60 4.56
CA THR A 100 34.54 -11.62 3.92
C THR A 100 35.66 -11.00 3.09
N LEU A 101 35.42 -9.84 2.46
CA LEU A 101 36.42 -9.12 1.67
C LEU A 101 37.48 -8.41 2.53
N GLU A 102 37.08 -7.86 3.68
CA GLU A 102 38.04 -7.26 4.63
C GLU A 102 38.98 -8.30 5.27
N ASP A 103 38.52 -9.55 5.47
CA ASP A 103 39.37 -10.64 5.98
C ASP A 103 40.30 -11.24 4.91
N GLU A 104 39.93 -11.21 3.62
CA GLU A 104 40.80 -11.69 2.52
C GLU A 104 41.92 -10.70 2.16
N ASP A 105 41.65 -9.39 2.19
CA ASP A 105 42.66 -8.35 1.97
C ASP A 105 43.62 -8.18 3.16
N ALA A 106 43.28 -8.74 4.33
CA ALA A 106 44.11 -8.73 5.54
C ALA A 106 45.02 -9.96 5.71
N ALA A 107 44.95 -10.95 4.81
CA ALA A 107 45.70 -12.21 4.84
C ALA A 107 46.86 -12.26 3.82
#